data_AF-B0JIW7-F1
#
_entry.id   AF-B0JIW7-F1
#
_cell.length_a   1.000
_cell.length_b   1.000
_cell.length_c   1.000
_cell.angle_alpha   90.00
_cell.angle_beta   90.00
_cell.angle_gamma   90.00
#
_symmetry.space_group_name_H-M   'P 1'
#
loop_
_entity.id
_entity.type
_entity.pdbx_description
1 polymer ?
#
loop_
_entity_poly.entity_id
_entity_poly.type
_entity_poly.pdbx_seq_one_letter_code
_entity_poly.pdbx_strand_id
1 'polypeptide(L)'
;MAHLKTKATTGKLPQREQWKWKLIRGLYEKEFEREQIIKLFEIIDNMMTLSPELQSSLESKIKQFEEERTMPLVSNMELRGRKIGEEIGELRGIERGKEIGKEIGKEIGALQKSRDAIKTVLTVRFGQISSEIEEIIGKMTNPTILEELLKLAATANSLAEFKQSLAKINI
;
A
#
# COMPACT_ATOMS: atom_id res chain seq x y z
N MET A 1 38.02 -10.15 -3.85
CA MET A 1 38.43 -8.83 -3.32
C MET A 1 37.27 -7.99 -2.80
N ALA A 2 36.11 -7.97 -3.45
CA ALA A 2 34.98 -7.12 -3.03
C ALA A 2 34.57 -7.35 -1.54
N HIS A 3 34.40 -8.59 -1.11
CA HIS A 3 34.02 -8.92 0.29
C HIS A 3 35.03 -8.41 1.34
N LEU A 4 36.33 -8.45 1.06
CA LEU A 4 37.39 -7.97 1.96
C LEU A 4 37.39 -6.44 2.07
N LYS A 5 37.09 -5.73 0.96
CA LYS A 5 37.06 -4.27 0.94
C LYS A 5 35.80 -3.70 1.59
N THR A 6 34.65 -4.36 1.46
CA THR A 6 33.44 -4.02 2.21
C THR A 6 33.69 -4.02 3.72
N LYS A 7 34.37 -5.05 4.24
CA LYS A 7 34.75 -5.11 5.66
C LYS A 7 35.74 -3.99 6.04
N ALA A 8 36.69 -3.67 5.18
CA ALA A 8 37.72 -2.65 5.44
C ALA A 8 37.21 -1.19 5.37
N THR A 9 36.13 -0.91 4.61
CA THR A 9 35.56 0.45 4.45
C THR A 9 34.28 0.68 5.25
N THR A 10 33.93 -0.25 6.14
CA THR A 10 32.77 -0.09 7.04
C THR A 10 32.97 1.17 7.89
N GLY A 11 32.07 2.16 7.76
CA GLY A 11 32.15 3.44 8.47
C GLY A 11 32.96 4.57 7.80
N LYS A 12 33.55 4.36 6.60
CA LYS A 12 34.30 5.41 5.86
C LYS A 12 33.66 5.70 4.50
N LEU A 13 32.72 6.65 4.47
CA LEU A 13 31.83 6.91 3.33
C LEU A 13 32.56 7.30 2.01
N PRO A 14 33.52 8.24 1.98
CA PRO A 14 34.18 8.63 0.72
C PRO A 14 35.09 7.54 0.14
N GLN A 15 35.75 6.77 1.02
CA GLN A 15 36.59 5.65 0.60
C GLN A 15 35.76 4.51 0.03
N ARG A 16 34.54 4.30 0.54
CA ARG A 16 33.61 3.29 0.03
C ARG A 16 33.17 3.61 -1.40
N GLU A 17 32.88 4.87 -1.72
CA GLU A 17 32.54 5.30 -3.09
C GLU A 17 33.70 5.04 -4.07
N GLN A 18 34.93 5.43 -3.71
CA GLN A 18 36.11 5.21 -4.55
C GLN A 18 36.38 3.72 -4.80
N TRP A 19 36.22 2.87 -3.79
CA TRP A 19 36.38 1.42 -3.94
C TRP A 19 35.26 0.81 -4.77
N LYS A 20 34.01 1.26 -4.58
CA LYS A 20 32.86 0.82 -5.36
C LYS A 20 33.05 1.17 -6.84
N TRP A 21 33.48 2.40 -7.14
CA TRP A 21 33.87 2.82 -8.49
C TRP A 21 34.96 1.93 -9.10
N LYS A 22 36.05 1.67 -8.36
CA LYS A 22 37.15 0.82 -8.86
C LYS A 22 36.69 -0.61 -9.18
N LEU A 23 35.79 -1.17 -8.37
CA LEU A 23 35.24 -2.50 -8.62
C LEU A 23 34.32 -2.51 -9.84
N ILE A 24 33.43 -1.51 -9.95
CA ILE A 24 32.51 -1.36 -11.08
C ILE A 24 33.30 -1.18 -12.38
N ARG A 25 34.24 -0.24 -12.43
CA ARG A 25 35.12 -0.02 -13.59
C ARG A 25 35.86 -1.30 -14.00
N GLY A 26 36.35 -2.07 -13.03
CA GLY A 26 37.02 -3.35 -13.27
C GLY A 26 36.12 -4.44 -13.86
N LEU A 27 34.79 -4.31 -13.80
CA LEU A 27 33.87 -5.19 -14.52
C LEU A 27 33.88 -4.92 -16.03
N TYR A 28 34.00 -3.65 -16.44
CA TYR A 28 34.05 -3.22 -17.84
C TYR A 28 35.43 -3.43 -18.49
N GLU A 29 36.48 -3.59 -17.69
CA GLU A 29 37.84 -3.86 -18.17
C GLU A 29 38.07 -5.36 -18.45
N LYS A 30 37.10 -6.21 -18.12
CA LYS A 30 37.14 -7.65 -18.35
C LYS A 30 36.18 -8.03 -19.48
N GLU A 31 36.47 -9.13 -20.16
CA GLU A 31 35.63 -9.71 -21.22
C GLU A 31 34.39 -10.44 -20.64
N PHE A 32 33.64 -9.77 -19.78
CA PHE A 32 32.36 -10.29 -19.29
C PHE A 32 31.24 -9.96 -20.26
N GLU A 33 30.30 -10.90 -20.42
CA GLU A 33 29.06 -10.66 -21.13
C GLU A 33 28.22 -9.59 -20.41
N ARG A 34 27.45 -8.82 -21.17
CA ARG A 34 26.64 -7.71 -20.65
C ARG A 34 25.77 -8.12 -19.45
N GLU A 35 25.13 -9.29 -19.51
CA GLU A 35 24.28 -9.81 -18.42
C GLU A 35 25.08 -10.14 -17.16
N GLN A 36 26.32 -10.60 -17.30
CA GLN A 36 27.20 -10.90 -16.18
C GLN A 36 27.67 -9.61 -15.51
N ILE A 37 27.97 -8.56 -16.29
CA ILE A 37 28.30 -7.23 -15.76
C ILE A 37 27.15 -6.70 -14.92
N ILE A 38 25.90 -6.78 -15.40
CA ILE A 38 24.70 -6.35 -14.65
C ILE A 38 24.56 -7.10 -13.33
N LYS A 39 24.66 -8.45 -13.34
CA LYS A 39 24.53 -9.26 -12.12
C LYS A 39 25.64 -8.98 -11.10
N LEU A 40 26.89 -8.81 -11.57
CA LEU A 40 28.03 -8.51 -10.71
C LEU A 40 27.95 -7.10 -10.14
N PHE A 41 27.45 -6.14 -10.92
CA PHE A 41 27.19 -4.78 -10.47
C PHE A 41 26.20 -4.79 -9.30
N GLU A 42 25.07 -5.49 -9.42
CA GLU A 42 24.05 -5.61 -8.36
C GLU A 42 24.62 -6.18 -7.06
N ILE A 43 25.48 -7.19 -7.15
CA ILE A 43 26.15 -7.78 -5.99
C ILE A 43 27.04 -6.74 -5.30
N ILE A 44 27.79 -5.94 -6.08
CA ILE A 44 28.64 -4.87 -5.53
C ILE A 44 27.79 -3.76 -4.93
N ASP A 45 26.71 -3.36 -5.59
CA ASP A 45 25.82 -2.26 -5.18
C ASP A 45 25.12 -2.58 -3.86
N ASN A 46 24.53 -3.78 -3.74
CA ASN A 46 23.88 -4.27 -2.52
C ASN A 46 24.87 -4.41 -1.35
N MET A 47 26.09 -4.88 -1.63
CA MET A 47 27.09 -5.10 -0.59
C MET A 47 27.78 -3.78 -0.17
N MET A 48 27.83 -2.78 -1.05
CA MET A 48 28.46 -1.48 -0.83
C MET A 48 27.45 -0.33 -0.90
N THR A 49 26.49 -0.32 0.01
CA THR A 49 25.51 0.77 0.15
C THR A 49 26.20 2.12 0.37
N LEU A 50 25.83 3.12 -0.43
CA LEU A 50 26.29 4.51 -0.33
C LEU A 50 25.15 5.41 0.15
N SER A 51 25.47 6.62 0.64
CA SER A 51 24.46 7.66 0.83
C SER A 51 23.89 8.11 -0.52
N PRO A 52 22.68 8.69 -0.58
CA PRO A 52 22.07 9.15 -1.83
C PRO A 52 22.98 10.04 -2.66
N GLU A 53 23.64 11.01 -2.01
CA GLU A 53 24.57 11.96 -2.65
C GLU A 53 25.77 11.26 -3.32
N LEU A 54 26.36 10.27 -2.64
CA LEU A 54 27.50 9.51 -3.16
C LEU A 54 27.08 8.53 -4.25
N GLN A 55 25.87 7.98 -4.16
CA GLN A 55 25.31 7.12 -5.20
C GLN A 55 25.07 7.93 -6.49
N SER A 56 24.49 9.13 -6.41
CA SER A 56 24.30 10.01 -7.57
C SER A 56 25.63 10.46 -8.20
N SER A 57 26.65 10.75 -7.37
CA SER A 57 28.02 11.02 -7.85
C SER A 57 28.61 9.83 -8.62
N LEU A 58 28.42 8.61 -8.10
CA LEU A 58 28.89 7.38 -8.74
C LEU A 58 28.16 7.11 -10.06
N GLU A 59 26.85 7.25 -10.10
CA GLU A 59 26.02 7.09 -11.32
C GLU A 59 26.46 8.05 -12.42
N SER A 60 26.76 9.31 -12.06
CA SER A 60 27.27 10.31 -13.01
C SER A 60 28.61 9.90 -13.61
N LYS A 61 29.52 9.34 -12.80
CA LYS A 61 30.83 8.82 -13.26
C LYS A 61 30.68 7.61 -14.19
N ILE A 62 29.75 6.70 -13.88
CA ILE A 62 29.44 5.53 -14.71
C ILE A 62 28.90 5.99 -16.06
N LYS A 63 27.95 6.94 -16.06
CA LYS A 63 27.36 7.48 -17.28
C LYS A 63 28.41 8.09 -18.21
N GLN A 64 29.28 8.95 -17.68
CA GLN A 64 30.39 9.53 -18.46
C GLN A 64 31.30 8.46 -19.06
N PHE A 65 31.65 7.44 -18.27
CA PHE A 65 32.50 6.34 -18.73
C PHE A 65 31.84 5.45 -19.80
N GLU A 66 30.53 5.24 -19.72
CA GLU A 66 29.77 4.49 -20.74
C GLU A 66 29.60 5.28 -22.04
N GLU A 67 29.44 6.60 -21.96
CA GLU A 67 29.39 7.50 -23.12
C GLU A 67 30.72 7.48 -23.90
N GLU A 68 31.86 7.46 -23.20
CA GLU A 68 33.20 7.33 -23.81
C GLU A 68 33.43 5.98 -24.51
N ARG A 69 32.77 4.91 -24.06
CA ARG A 69 32.94 3.53 -24.57
C ARG A 69 31.80 3.03 -25.46
N THR A 70 30.81 3.88 -25.76
CA THR A 70 29.66 3.55 -26.64
C THR A 70 28.92 2.26 -26.25
N MET A 71 28.88 1.93 -24.95
CA MET A 71 28.19 0.74 -24.43
C MET A 71 27.22 1.13 -23.29
N PRO A 72 25.99 1.58 -23.60
CA PRO A 72 25.06 2.08 -22.59
C PRO A 72 24.43 0.92 -21.79
N LEU A 73 24.93 0.70 -20.58
CA LEU A 73 24.48 -0.31 -19.62
C LEU A 73 23.46 0.28 -18.65
N VAL A 74 23.55 1.60 -18.37
CA VAL A 74 22.59 2.38 -17.57
C VAL A 74 21.14 2.20 -18.04
N SER A 75 20.89 2.08 -19.35
CA SER A 75 19.55 1.88 -19.90
C SER A 75 18.84 0.61 -19.41
N ASN A 76 19.58 -0.48 -19.17
CA ASN A 76 18.99 -1.74 -18.69
C ASN A 76 18.74 -1.72 -17.17
N MET A 77 19.58 -1.00 -16.42
CA MET A 77 19.37 -0.78 -14.98
C MET A 77 18.17 0.12 -14.74
N GLU A 78 18.00 1.19 -15.52
CA GLU A 78 16.81 2.04 -15.50
C GLU A 78 15.55 1.24 -15.84
N LEU A 79 15.62 0.41 -16.89
CA LEU A 79 14.51 -0.47 -17.29
C LEU A 79 14.15 -1.47 -16.16
N ARG A 80 15.15 -2.05 -15.51
CA ARG A 80 14.92 -2.98 -14.38
C ARG A 80 14.41 -2.26 -13.14
N GLY A 81 14.92 -1.08 -12.84
CA GLY A 81 14.43 -0.22 -11.75
C GLY A 81 12.96 0.17 -11.96
N ARG A 82 12.57 0.46 -13.20
CA ARG A 82 11.15 0.67 -13.57
C ARG A 82 10.31 -0.58 -13.32
N LYS A 83 10.74 -1.75 -13.79
CA LYS A 83 10.04 -3.02 -13.56
C LYS A 83 9.86 -3.34 -12.07
N ILE A 84 10.91 -3.16 -11.26
CA ILE A 84 10.84 -3.36 -9.81
C ILE A 84 9.88 -2.34 -9.18
N GLY A 85 9.92 -1.08 -9.62
CA GLY A 85 9.00 -0.05 -9.16
C GLY A 85 7.54 -0.38 -9.49
N GLU A 86 7.27 -0.89 -10.70
CA GLU A 86 5.95 -1.36 -11.14
C GLU A 86 5.46 -2.53 -10.27
N GLU A 87 6.30 -3.56 -10.08
CA GLU A 87 5.98 -4.74 -9.27
C GLU A 87 5.71 -4.38 -7.80
N ILE A 88 6.55 -3.53 -7.20
CA ILE A 88 6.33 -3.02 -5.83
C ILE A 88 5.05 -2.18 -5.76
N GLY A 89 4.80 -1.35 -6.77
CA GLY A 89 3.58 -0.53 -6.86
C GLY A 89 2.32 -1.38 -6.92
N GLU A 90 2.32 -2.42 -7.76
CA GLU A 90 1.22 -3.37 -7.91
C GLU A 90 0.96 -4.13 -6.61
N LEU A 91 2.00 -4.73 -6.01
CA LEU A 91 1.88 -5.47 -4.76
C LEU A 91 1.31 -4.59 -3.64
N ARG A 92 1.84 -3.37 -3.47
CA ARG A 92 1.33 -2.41 -2.48
C ARG A 92 -0.10 -1.98 -2.77
N GLY A 93 -0.46 -1.81 -4.05
CA GLY A 93 -1.80 -1.46 -4.47
C GLY A 93 -2.81 -2.55 -4.12
N ILE A 94 -2.48 -3.81 -4.41
CA ILE A 94 -3.31 -4.98 -4.10
C ILE A 94 -3.49 -5.12 -2.59
N GLU A 95 -2.39 -5.05 -1.83
CA GLU A 95 -2.43 -5.24 -0.37
C GLU A 95 -3.28 -4.15 0.30
N ARG A 96 -3.06 -2.88 -0.04
CA ARG A 96 -3.87 -1.75 0.48
C ARG A 96 -5.33 -1.86 0.04
N GLY A 97 -5.58 -2.19 -1.23
CA GLY A 97 -6.94 -2.34 -1.75
C GLY A 97 -7.71 -3.43 -1.02
N LYS A 98 -7.06 -4.55 -0.72
CA LYS A 98 -7.63 -5.65 0.06
C LYS A 98 -7.93 -5.25 1.51
N GLU A 99 -7.02 -4.54 2.16
CA GLU A 99 -7.21 -4.09 3.54
C GLU A 99 -8.35 -3.07 3.66
N ILE A 100 -8.33 -2.03 2.82
CA ILE A 100 -9.38 -1.01 2.76
C ILE A 100 -10.73 -1.63 2.42
N GLY A 101 -10.78 -2.50 1.40
CA GLY A 101 -12.01 -3.18 1.00
C GLY A 101 -12.58 -4.07 2.11
N LYS A 102 -11.73 -4.72 2.90
CA LYS A 102 -12.14 -5.54 4.04
C LYS A 102 -12.73 -4.68 5.16
N GLU A 103 -12.11 -3.56 5.51
CA GLU A 103 -12.61 -2.64 6.55
C GLU A 103 -13.95 -2.03 6.14
N ILE A 104 -14.03 -1.45 4.93
CA ILE A 104 -15.29 -0.89 4.39
C ILE A 104 -16.38 -1.97 4.33
N GLY A 105 -16.05 -3.18 3.88
CA GLY A 105 -17.00 -4.29 3.81
C GLY A 105 -17.55 -4.69 5.18
N LYS A 106 -16.72 -4.68 6.24
CA LYS A 106 -17.19 -4.93 7.61
C LYS A 106 -18.13 -3.84 8.09
N GLU A 107 -17.79 -2.57 7.88
CA GLU A 107 -18.63 -1.44 8.33
C GLU A 107 -19.99 -1.46 7.62
N ILE A 108 -20.01 -1.60 6.30
CA ILE A 108 -21.25 -1.73 5.52
C ILE A 108 -22.06 -2.93 6.00
N GLY A 109 -21.42 -4.08 6.19
CA GLY A 109 -22.08 -5.29 6.67
C GLY A 109 -22.68 -5.14 8.07
N ALA A 110 -21.97 -4.46 8.99
CA ALA A 110 -22.46 -4.17 10.33
C ALA A 110 -23.66 -3.23 10.31
N LEU A 111 -23.61 -2.14 9.52
CA LEU A 111 -24.74 -1.22 9.34
C LEU A 111 -25.95 -1.95 8.76
N GLN A 112 -25.76 -2.74 7.71
CA GLN A 112 -26.83 -3.50 7.09
C GLN A 112 -27.47 -4.48 8.06
N LYS A 113 -26.65 -5.23 8.82
CA LYS A 113 -27.12 -6.16 9.84
C LYS A 113 -27.94 -5.46 10.92
N SER A 114 -27.52 -4.27 11.38
CA SER A 114 -28.27 -3.50 12.36
C SER A 114 -29.62 -3.03 11.80
N ARG A 115 -29.66 -2.53 10.55
CA ARG A 115 -30.90 -2.14 9.88
C ARG A 115 -31.86 -3.32 9.75
N ASP A 116 -31.37 -4.47 9.30
CA ASP A 116 -32.18 -5.68 9.14
C ASP A 116 -32.68 -6.21 10.47
N ALA A 117 -31.87 -6.10 11.54
CA ALA A 117 -32.30 -6.46 12.89
C ALA A 117 -33.45 -5.57 13.38
N ILE A 118 -33.38 -4.25 13.18
CA ILE A 118 -34.47 -3.32 13.54
C ILE A 118 -35.74 -3.69 12.79
N LYS A 119 -35.65 -3.87 11.46
CA LYS A 119 -36.79 -4.28 10.63
C LYS A 119 -37.41 -5.58 11.13
N THR A 120 -36.57 -6.59 11.41
CA THR A 120 -37.02 -7.89 11.93
C THR A 120 -37.76 -7.75 13.25
N VAL A 121 -37.22 -6.99 14.21
CA VAL A 121 -37.87 -6.77 15.51
C VAL A 121 -39.21 -6.08 15.35
N LEU A 122 -39.29 -5.03 14.54
CA LEU A 122 -40.55 -4.32 14.28
C LEU A 122 -41.57 -5.25 13.60
N THR A 123 -41.13 -6.05 12.63
CA THR A 123 -42.01 -6.99 11.94
C THR A 123 -42.56 -8.07 12.87
N VAL A 124 -41.73 -8.61 13.75
CA VAL A 124 -42.14 -9.62 14.74
C VAL A 124 -43.13 -9.05 15.75
N ARG A 125 -42.92 -7.81 16.21
CA ARG A 125 -43.74 -7.22 17.28
C ARG A 125 -45.05 -6.61 16.79
N PHE A 126 -45.02 -5.95 15.62
CA PHE A 126 -46.12 -5.12 15.14
C PHE A 126 -46.70 -5.59 13.81
N GLY A 127 -46.19 -6.69 13.24
CA GLY A 127 -46.63 -7.19 11.94
C GLY A 127 -46.02 -6.39 10.79
N GLN A 128 -46.77 -6.20 9.71
CA GLN A 128 -46.22 -5.57 8.51
C GLN A 128 -45.84 -4.10 8.77
N ILE A 129 -44.58 -3.74 8.50
CA ILE A 129 -44.08 -2.36 8.59
C ILE A 129 -44.31 -1.62 7.26
N SER A 130 -44.53 -0.31 7.32
CA SER A 130 -44.70 0.50 6.11
C SER A 130 -43.38 0.70 5.37
N SER A 131 -43.44 0.81 4.04
CA SER A 131 -42.28 1.09 3.18
C SER A 131 -41.55 2.38 3.58
N GLU A 132 -42.28 3.38 4.08
CA GLU A 132 -41.72 4.63 4.61
C GLU A 132 -40.71 4.38 5.75
N ILE A 133 -41.03 3.50 6.70
CA ILE A 133 -40.14 3.18 7.82
C ILE A 133 -38.91 2.41 7.32
N GLU A 134 -39.10 1.49 6.37
CA GLU A 134 -38.00 0.73 5.79
C GLU A 134 -37.00 1.60 5.04
N GLU A 135 -37.48 2.58 4.28
CA GLU A 135 -36.63 3.53 3.56
C GLU A 135 -35.84 4.43 4.50
N ILE A 136 -36.49 4.93 5.56
CA ILE A 136 -35.84 5.78 6.56
C ILE A 136 -34.69 4.99 7.22
N ILE A 137 -34.96 3.78 7.73
CA ILE A 137 -33.92 2.92 8.34
C ILE A 137 -32.83 2.58 7.32
N GLY A 138 -33.20 2.33 6.06
CA GLY A 138 -32.26 2.01 4.98
C GLY A 138 -31.24 3.11 4.69
N LYS A 139 -31.62 4.38 4.87
CA LYS A 139 -30.76 5.55 4.62
C LYS A 139 -29.85 5.89 5.81
N MET A 140 -30.07 5.32 6.99
CA MET A 140 -29.33 5.66 8.20
C MET A 140 -27.92 5.07 8.20
N THR A 141 -26.90 5.92 8.26
CA THR A 141 -25.48 5.53 8.25
C THR A 141 -24.82 5.57 9.63
N ASN A 142 -25.47 6.16 10.63
CA ASN A 142 -24.91 6.30 11.97
C ASN A 142 -25.18 5.04 12.83
N PRO A 143 -24.14 4.30 13.24
CA PRO A 143 -24.30 3.04 14.00
C PRO A 143 -24.89 3.26 15.39
N THR A 144 -24.58 4.37 16.06
CA THR A 144 -25.12 4.69 17.40
C THR A 144 -26.62 4.90 17.34
N ILE A 145 -27.10 5.63 16.34
CA ILE A 145 -28.53 5.85 16.10
C ILE A 145 -29.23 4.52 15.80
N LEU A 146 -28.62 3.65 15.00
CA LEU A 146 -29.18 2.32 14.71
C LEU A 146 -29.28 1.46 15.98
N GLU A 147 -28.31 1.54 16.89
CA GLU A 147 -28.37 0.80 18.15
C GLU A 147 -29.48 1.32 19.08
N GLU A 148 -29.65 2.64 19.17
CA GLU A 148 -30.76 3.25 19.92
C GLU A 148 -32.12 2.88 19.32
N LEU A 149 -32.23 2.91 17.99
CA LEU A 149 -33.45 2.49 17.29
C LEU A 149 -33.76 1.02 17.49
N LEU A 150 -32.75 0.14 17.58
CA LEU A 150 -32.97 -1.26 17.91
C LEU A 150 -33.56 -1.42 19.32
N LYS A 151 -33.05 -0.66 20.30
CA LYS A 151 -33.60 -0.63 21.66
C LYS A 151 -35.05 -0.13 21.65
N LEU A 152 -35.33 0.95 20.95
CA LEU A 152 -36.69 1.50 20.80
C LEU A 152 -37.64 0.52 20.09
N ALA A 153 -37.17 -0.17 19.05
CA ALA A 153 -37.96 -1.19 18.36
C ALA A 153 -38.33 -2.34 19.31
N ALA A 154 -37.45 -2.69 20.25
CA ALA A 154 -37.70 -3.73 21.24
C ALA A 154 -38.62 -3.28 22.40
N THR A 155 -38.64 -1.99 22.75
CA THR A 155 -39.36 -1.49 23.95
C THR A 155 -40.65 -0.72 23.65
N ALA A 156 -40.83 -0.16 22.45
CA ALA A 156 -42.01 0.63 22.11
C ALA A 156 -43.30 -0.18 22.33
N ASN A 157 -44.39 0.48 22.74
CA ASN A 157 -45.68 -0.20 22.95
C ASN A 157 -46.51 -0.33 21.67
N SER A 158 -46.18 0.47 20.65
CA SER A 158 -46.84 0.44 19.35
C SER A 158 -45.93 0.93 18.22
N LEU A 159 -46.31 0.61 16.97
CA LEU A 159 -45.63 1.12 15.78
C LEU A 159 -45.75 2.66 15.67
N ALA A 160 -46.85 3.24 16.14
CA ALA A 160 -47.05 4.70 16.13
C ALA A 160 -46.08 5.42 17.08
N GLU A 161 -45.86 4.88 18.28
CA GLU A 161 -44.88 5.39 19.26
C GLU A 161 -43.45 5.31 18.70
N PHE A 162 -43.11 4.19 18.05
CA PHE A 162 -41.84 4.05 17.36
C PHE A 162 -41.68 5.10 16.25
N LYS A 163 -42.70 5.27 15.40
CA LYS A 163 -42.67 6.27 14.31
C LYS A 163 -42.48 7.69 14.84
N GLN A 164 -43.11 8.04 15.96
CA GLN A 164 -42.96 9.37 16.57
C GLN A 164 -41.54 9.58 17.12
N SER A 165 -40.94 8.54 17.71
CA SER A 165 -39.56 8.59 18.19
C SER A 165 -38.56 8.67 17.03
N LEU A 166 -38.81 7.91 15.96
CA LEU A 166 -38.02 7.96 14.72
C LEU A 166 -38.03 9.36 14.10
N ALA A 167 -39.18 10.03 14.07
CA ALA A 167 -39.31 11.39 13.56
C ALA A 167 -38.51 12.43 14.37
N LYS A 168 -38.35 12.24 15.69
CA LYS A 168 -37.56 13.12 16.55
C LYS A 168 -36.05 12.97 16.34
N ILE A 169 -35.61 11.77 15.96
CA ILE A 169 -34.19 11.44 15.72
C ILE A 169 -33.74 11.88 14.32
N ASN A 170 -34.68 12.04 13.39
CA ASN A 170 -34.43 12.40 12.00
C ASN A 170 -34.55 13.93 11.71
N ILE A 171 -34.64 14.75 12.77
CA ILE A 171 -34.55 16.23 12.75
C ILE A 171 -33.16 16.62 13.27
#